data_AF-A0A923J7A0-F1
#
_entry.id   AF-A0A923J7A0-F1
#
_cell.length_a   1.000
_cell.length_b   1.000
_cell.length_c   1.000
_cell.angle_alpha   90.00
_cell.angle_beta   90.00
_cell.angle_gamma   90.00
#
_symmetry.space_group_name_H-M   'P 1'
#
loop_
_entity.id
_entity.type
_entity.pdbx_description
1 polymer ?
#
loop_
_entity_poly.entity_id
_entity_poly.type
_entity_poly.pdbx_seq_one_letter_code
_entity_poly.pdbx_strand_id
1 'polypeptide(L)'
;MDKRYLSLLFVSALVMVTAIVDADMVILKSGEMFQTQRAWKENGAVKYYKNGRVVRVDESEVERLIHSPAPVEDKPPSEDRPAADPPSPPDGPTVGQPFPPPLPADNDTGYLDLKWGRPPSQFEGLTLVGTDPAYGGVQQYTKKQRKKRFGRASVDDIVYGFWQGGLYTITVWTSNFLDFRDLKAEAFRRFSQGLRNREDVEKYYWMDKGADRMLSYDYYSDTGFLWMRSRALDIQVKARYPE
;
A
#
# COMPACT_ATOMS: atom_id res chain seq x y z
N MET A 1 2.38 65.74 23.11
CA MET A 1 3.72 65.38 23.63
C MET A 1 3.64 63.93 24.08
N ASP A 2 3.67 62.97 23.16
CA ASP A 2 4.87 62.33 22.59
C ASP A 2 5.74 61.61 23.62
N LYS A 3 5.59 60.27 23.73
CA LYS A 3 6.58 59.29 23.23
C LYS A 3 6.21 57.85 23.61
N ARG A 4 5.87 57.08 22.56
CA ARG A 4 6.41 55.76 22.18
C ARG A 4 6.17 54.53 23.08
N TYR A 5 5.23 53.71 22.59
CA TYR A 5 5.25 52.24 22.45
C TYR A 5 6.53 51.51 22.90
N LEU A 6 6.35 50.53 23.79
CA LEU A 6 7.23 49.35 23.87
C LEU A 6 6.36 48.09 24.08
N SER A 7 5.91 47.52 22.97
CA SER A 7 5.29 46.20 22.93
C SER A 7 6.36 45.14 23.18
N LEU A 8 6.32 44.48 24.35
CA LEU A 8 7.07 43.26 24.61
C LEU A 8 6.27 42.06 24.10
N LEU A 9 6.44 41.76 22.81
CA LEU A 9 6.02 40.49 22.21
C LEU A 9 7.01 39.40 22.66
N PHE A 10 6.61 38.57 23.62
CA PHE A 10 7.26 37.28 23.87
C PHE A 10 6.90 36.34 22.71
N VAL A 11 7.73 36.32 21.66
CA VAL A 11 7.68 35.28 20.63
C VAL A 11 8.38 34.05 21.22
N SER A 12 7.59 33.16 21.83
CA SER A 12 8.06 31.80 22.12
C SER A 12 8.17 31.05 20.79
N ALA A 13 9.36 31.08 20.20
CA ALA A 13 9.72 30.21 19.09
C ALA A 13 9.76 28.77 19.60
N LEU A 14 8.63 28.06 19.47
CA LEU A 14 8.59 26.62 19.58
C LEU A 14 9.32 26.06 18.36
N VAL A 15 10.60 25.73 18.54
CA VAL A 15 11.38 24.95 17.58
C VAL A 15 10.77 23.54 17.58
N MET A 16 9.79 23.31 16.69
CA MET A 16 9.46 21.95 16.28
C MET A 16 10.69 21.42 15.57
N VAL A 17 11.43 20.54 16.25
CA VAL A 17 12.34 19.61 15.60
C VAL A 17 11.45 18.72 14.72
N THR A 18 11.25 19.13 13.48
CA THR A 18 10.65 18.27 12.45
C THR A 18 11.62 17.10 12.30
N ALA A 19 11.15 15.90 12.62
CA ALA A 19 11.85 14.69 12.24
C ALA A 19 12.11 14.77 10.73
N ILE A 20 13.38 14.95 10.36
CA ILE A 20 13.83 14.88 8.97
C ILE A 20 13.57 13.43 8.57
N VAL A 21 12.48 13.22 7.86
CA VAL A 21 12.25 11.96 7.15
C VAL A 21 13.21 12.04 5.97
N ASP A 22 14.26 11.23 6.01
CA ASP A 22 15.22 11.09 4.91
C ASP A 22 14.45 10.71 3.65
N ALA A 23 14.25 11.67 2.77
CA ALA A 23 13.46 11.53 1.56
C ALA A 23 14.26 12.07 0.39
N ASP A 24 14.32 11.30 -0.69
CA ASP A 24 14.90 11.77 -1.94
C ASP A 24 13.97 12.82 -2.57
N MET A 25 14.54 13.76 -3.30
CA MET A 25 13.78 14.78 -4.02
C MET A 25 14.00 14.63 -5.53
N VAL A 26 12.89 14.51 -6.25
CA VAL A 26 12.87 14.49 -7.72
C VAL A 26 12.38 15.86 -8.19
N ILE A 27 13.17 16.50 -9.05
CA ILE A 27 12.86 17.77 -9.70
C ILE A 27 12.75 17.50 -11.20
N LEU A 28 11.57 17.72 -11.77
CA LEU A 28 11.30 17.56 -13.19
C LEU A 28 11.57 18.87 -13.96
N LYS A 29 11.91 18.78 -15.25
CA LYS A 29 12.08 19.96 -16.12
C LYS A 29 10.80 20.78 -16.32
N SER A 30 9.65 20.20 -16.02
CA SER A 30 8.36 20.91 -15.95
C SER A 30 8.29 21.90 -14.78
N GLY A 31 9.23 21.83 -13.83
CA GLY A 31 9.20 22.57 -12.56
C GLY A 31 8.46 21.85 -11.43
N GLU A 32 7.89 20.66 -11.67
CA GLU A 32 7.29 19.85 -10.60
C GLU A 32 8.40 19.30 -9.68
N MET A 33 8.19 19.42 -8.38
CA MET A 33 9.09 18.92 -7.34
C MET A 33 8.31 18.12 -6.31
N PHE A 34 8.80 16.95 -5.95
CA PHE A 34 8.20 16.15 -4.87
C PHE A 34 9.25 15.33 -4.13
N GLN A 35 8.94 15.09 -2.86
CA GLN A 35 9.69 14.19 -2.00
C GLN A 35 9.18 12.77 -2.18
N THR A 36 10.11 11.83 -2.21
CA THR A 36 9.83 10.41 -2.31
C THR A 36 10.68 9.65 -1.30
N GLN A 37 10.22 8.49 -0.87
CA GLN A 37 10.99 7.65 0.04
C GLN A 37 12.30 7.18 -0.59
N ARG A 38 12.31 7.00 -1.91
CA ARG A 38 13.47 6.57 -2.68
C ARG A 38 13.30 6.93 -4.14
N ALA A 39 14.38 7.37 -4.76
CA ALA A 39 14.51 7.46 -6.19
C ALA A 39 15.79 6.77 -6.66
N TRP A 40 15.76 6.19 -7.86
CA TRP A 40 16.94 5.56 -8.45
C TRP A 40 16.90 5.65 -9.97
N LYS A 41 18.08 5.55 -10.58
CA LYS A 41 18.22 5.48 -12.04
C LYS A 41 18.25 4.03 -12.48
N GLU A 42 17.49 3.71 -13.52
CA GLU A 42 17.43 2.37 -14.08
C GLU A 42 17.03 2.44 -15.55
N ASN A 43 17.88 1.90 -16.45
CA ASN A 43 17.59 1.78 -17.88
C ASN A 43 17.12 3.10 -18.53
N GLY A 44 17.89 4.19 -18.33
CA GLY A 44 17.63 5.52 -18.91
C GLY A 44 16.41 6.24 -18.34
N ALA A 45 15.85 5.76 -17.23
CA ALA A 45 14.74 6.41 -16.54
C ALA A 45 15.05 6.61 -15.06
N VAL A 46 14.42 7.62 -14.48
CA VAL A 46 14.36 7.81 -13.03
C VAL A 46 13.07 7.16 -12.53
N LYS A 47 13.22 6.21 -11.63
CA LYS A 47 12.10 5.59 -10.91
C LYS A 47 12.02 6.18 -9.51
N TYR A 48 10.80 6.39 -9.03
CA TYR A 48 10.54 6.86 -7.67
C TYR A 48 9.18 6.42 -7.16
N TYR A 49 8.96 6.47 -5.85
CA TYR A 49 7.67 6.16 -5.25
C TYR A 49 6.74 7.38 -5.20
N LYS A 50 5.52 7.27 -5.74
CA LYS A 50 4.43 8.25 -5.60
C LYS A 50 3.14 7.52 -5.25
N ASN A 51 2.52 7.85 -4.11
CA ASN A 51 1.30 7.22 -3.63
C ASN A 51 1.37 5.68 -3.59
N GLY A 52 2.50 5.13 -3.14
CA GLY A 52 2.73 3.68 -3.05
C GLY A 52 2.93 2.97 -4.40
N ARG A 53 3.13 3.72 -5.49
CA ARG A 53 3.42 3.17 -6.83
C ARG A 53 4.80 3.62 -7.28
N VAL A 54 5.51 2.73 -7.98
CA VAL A 54 6.74 3.11 -8.70
C VAL A 54 6.32 3.86 -9.96
N VAL A 55 6.67 5.14 -10.03
CA VAL A 55 6.50 5.96 -11.21
C VAL A 55 7.83 5.98 -11.95
N ARG A 56 7.76 5.80 -13.27
CA ARG A 56 8.89 5.89 -14.18
C ARG A 56 8.79 7.19 -14.95
N VAL A 57 9.85 7.97 -14.93
CA VAL A 57 10.00 9.19 -15.75
C VAL A 57 11.27 9.05 -16.57
N ASP A 58 11.24 9.46 -17.83
CA ASP A 58 12.43 9.42 -18.67
C ASP A 58 13.52 10.31 -18.06
N GLU A 59 14.78 9.86 -18.07
CA GLU A 59 15.86 10.64 -17.46
C GLU A 59 16.02 12.02 -18.13
N SER A 60 15.64 12.14 -19.40
CA SER A 60 15.62 13.42 -20.12
C SER A 60 14.58 14.42 -19.60
N GLU A 61 13.56 13.96 -18.86
CA GLU A 61 12.53 14.81 -18.26
C GLU A 61 12.86 15.23 -16.81
N VAL A 62 13.89 14.63 -16.21
CA VAL A 62 14.35 14.97 -14.87
C VAL A 62 15.39 16.08 -14.95
N GLU A 63 15.17 17.18 -14.23
CA GLU A 63 16.15 18.24 -14.10
C GLU A 63 17.23 17.85 -13.08
N ARG A 64 16.81 17.43 -11.88
CA ARG A 64 17.71 17.04 -10.80
C ARG A 64 17.12 15.94 -9.94
N LEU A 65 18.02 15.10 -9.43
CA LEU A 65 17.72 14.13 -8.40
C LEU A 65 18.65 14.39 -7.21
N ILE A 66 18.06 14.68 -6.05
CA ILE A 66 18.80 14.96 -4.82
C ILE A 66 18.53 13.81 -3.86
N HIS A 67 19.56 13.03 -3.58
CA HIS A 67 19.50 11.99 -2.57
C HIS A 67 19.71 12.62 -1.20
N SER A 68 18.95 12.17 -0.20
CA SER A 68 19.27 12.53 1.18
C SER A 68 20.64 11.95 1.55
N PRO A 69 21.51 12.70 2.26
CA PRO A 69 22.81 12.21 2.67
C PRO A 69 22.66 11.15 3.76
N ALA A 70 22.51 9.88 3.38
CA ALA A 70 22.70 8.75 4.27
C ALA A 70 24.18 8.29 4.21
N PRO A 71 24.72 7.69 5.30
CA PRO A 71 26.11 7.27 5.35
C PRO A 71 26.40 6.26 4.23
N VAL A 72 27.36 6.60 3.39
CA VAL A 72 27.89 5.70 2.37
C VAL A 72 28.59 4.54 3.06
N GLU A 73 28.16 3.31 2.77
CA GLU A 73 29.12 2.28 2.41
C GLU A 73 28.55 1.34 1.34
N ASP A 74 29.03 1.57 0.12
CA ASP A 74 28.97 0.69 -1.03
C ASP A 74 29.99 -0.45 -0.89
N LYS A 75 29.54 -1.68 -1.20
CA LYS A 75 30.31 -2.57 -2.07
C LYS A 75 29.37 -3.52 -2.82
N PRO A 76 29.50 -3.69 -4.15
CA PRO A 76 28.88 -4.81 -4.83
C PRO A 76 29.55 -6.11 -4.35
N PRO A 77 28.83 -7.24 -4.26
CA PRO A 77 29.45 -8.50 -3.89
C PRO A 77 30.46 -8.90 -4.97
N SER A 78 31.73 -8.99 -4.58
CA SER A 78 32.80 -9.57 -5.39
C SER A 78 32.52 -11.06 -5.63
N GLU A 79 32.46 -11.47 -6.90
CA GLU A 79 32.72 -12.83 -7.35
C GLU A 79 34.18 -13.18 -7.00
N ASP A 80 34.38 -13.75 -5.82
CA ASP A 80 35.50 -14.65 -5.49
C ASP A 80 35.38 -15.02 -4.00
N ARG A 81 34.63 -16.09 -3.72
CA ARG A 81 34.81 -16.89 -2.52
C ARG A 81 34.99 -18.35 -2.93
N PRO A 82 36.03 -19.04 -2.43
CA PRO A 82 36.21 -20.46 -2.66
C PRO A 82 35.01 -21.23 -2.08
N ALA A 83 34.62 -22.30 -2.77
CA ALA A 83 33.51 -23.17 -2.43
C ALA A 83 33.56 -23.60 -0.95
N ALA A 84 32.72 -22.96 -0.14
CA ALA A 84 32.32 -23.49 1.15
C ALA A 84 31.11 -24.39 0.92
N ASP A 85 31.14 -25.60 1.48
CA ASP A 85 30.06 -26.56 1.40
C ASP A 85 28.71 -25.90 1.76
N PRO A 86 27.62 -26.22 1.03
CA PRO A 86 26.34 -25.60 1.27
C PRO A 86 25.87 -25.90 2.71
N PRO A 87 25.47 -24.88 3.49
CA PRO A 87 24.76 -25.14 4.73
C PRO A 87 23.47 -25.88 4.39
N SER A 88 23.20 -26.96 5.12
CA SER A 88 21.95 -27.72 5.00
C SER A 88 20.75 -26.76 5.06
N PRO A 89 19.73 -26.96 4.22
CA PRO A 89 18.57 -26.09 4.19
C PRO A 89 17.93 -26.04 5.59
N PRO A 90 17.50 -24.86 6.07
CA PRO A 90 16.65 -24.81 7.25
C PRO A 90 15.40 -25.62 6.93
N ASP A 91 15.02 -26.50 7.86
CA ASP A 91 13.87 -27.38 7.76
C ASP A 91 12.69 -26.63 7.13
N GLY A 92 12.31 -27.06 5.93
CA GLY A 92 11.14 -26.54 5.25
C GLY A 92 9.90 -26.71 6.12
N PRO A 93 8.80 -25.98 5.83
CA PRO A 93 7.55 -26.19 6.54
C PRO A 93 7.19 -27.67 6.48
N THR A 94 7.14 -28.30 7.66
CA THR A 94 6.80 -29.71 7.85
C THR A 94 5.58 -30.08 7.02
N VAL A 95 5.80 -30.93 6.00
CA VAL A 95 4.73 -31.58 5.25
C VAL A 95 3.88 -32.35 6.26
N GLY A 96 2.65 -31.89 6.50
CA GLY A 96 1.68 -32.59 7.34
C GLY A 96 0.97 -31.76 8.41
N GLN A 97 1.22 -30.46 8.58
CA GLN A 97 0.30 -29.65 9.39
C GLN A 97 -1.00 -29.41 8.59
N PRO A 98 -2.16 -29.91 9.06
CA PRO A 98 -3.44 -29.54 8.48
C PRO A 98 -3.57 -28.02 8.60
N PHE A 99 -3.91 -27.35 7.50
CA PHE A 99 -4.32 -25.96 7.58
C PHE A 99 -5.40 -25.85 8.67
N PRO A 100 -5.30 -24.89 9.61
CA PRO A 100 -6.39 -24.69 10.56
C PRO A 100 -7.69 -24.52 9.77
N PRO A 101 -8.81 -25.08 10.24
CA PRO A 101 -10.06 -25.05 9.51
C PRO A 101 -10.41 -23.61 9.11
N PRO A 102 -11.04 -23.42 7.94
CA PRO A 102 -11.53 -22.12 7.53
C PRO A 102 -12.32 -21.47 8.67
N LEU A 103 -12.07 -20.19 8.93
CA LEU A 103 -12.93 -19.44 9.85
C LEU A 103 -14.37 -19.52 9.32
N PRO A 104 -15.40 -19.66 10.19
CA PRO A 104 -16.77 -19.69 9.75
C PRO A 104 -17.06 -18.47 8.86
N ALA A 105 -17.56 -18.71 7.66
CA ALA A 105 -18.00 -17.67 6.75
C ALA A 105 -19.29 -17.07 7.31
N ASP A 106 -19.17 -16.08 8.20
CA ASP A 106 -20.32 -15.27 8.60
C ASP A 106 -20.73 -14.41 7.41
N ASN A 107 -21.93 -14.65 6.90
CA ASN A 107 -22.35 -14.38 5.52
C ASN A 107 -22.54 -12.88 5.18
N ASP A 108 -22.15 -11.95 6.07
CA ASP A 108 -22.44 -10.52 5.91
C ASP A 108 -21.40 -9.57 6.53
N THR A 109 -20.31 -10.11 7.07
CA THR A 109 -19.23 -9.29 7.63
C THR A 109 -18.24 -8.97 6.52
N GLY A 110 -18.01 -7.70 6.23
CA GLY A 110 -16.83 -7.31 5.47
C GLY A 110 -15.54 -7.65 6.24
N TYR A 111 -14.43 -7.02 5.87
CA TYR A 111 -13.10 -7.40 6.36
C TYR A 111 -12.79 -6.83 7.76
N LEU A 112 -12.28 -7.62 8.72
CA LEU A 112 -11.91 -7.21 10.10
C LEU A 112 -13.02 -6.48 10.87
N ASP A 113 -14.19 -7.10 11.00
CA ASP A 113 -15.37 -6.52 11.68
C ASP A 113 -15.98 -5.29 10.98
N LEU A 114 -15.42 -4.88 9.84
CA LEU A 114 -15.96 -3.79 9.03
C LEU A 114 -17.11 -4.33 8.20
N LYS A 115 -18.31 -3.78 8.37
CA LYS A 115 -19.48 -4.16 7.57
C LYS A 115 -19.57 -3.31 6.30
N TRP A 116 -19.88 -3.94 5.17
CA TRP A 116 -20.13 -3.24 3.91
C TRP A 116 -21.28 -2.23 4.06
N GLY A 117 -21.23 -1.15 3.29
CA GLY A 117 -22.26 -0.09 3.32
C GLY A 117 -22.27 0.78 4.56
N ARG A 118 -21.45 0.50 5.59
CA ARG A 118 -21.34 1.38 6.76
C ARG A 118 -20.62 2.68 6.41
N PRO A 119 -21.00 3.80 7.05
CA PRO A 119 -20.39 5.10 6.78
C PRO A 119 -19.02 5.26 7.43
N PRO A 120 -18.17 6.15 6.88
CA PRO A 120 -16.82 6.39 7.40
C PRO A 120 -16.82 6.79 8.88
N SER A 121 -17.88 7.45 9.34
CA SER A 121 -18.05 7.88 10.75
C SER A 121 -18.17 6.72 11.75
N GLN A 122 -18.46 5.49 11.31
CA GLN A 122 -18.48 4.32 12.17
C GLN A 122 -17.11 3.68 12.36
N PHE A 123 -16.07 4.26 11.76
CA PHE A 123 -14.71 3.74 11.82
C PHE A 123 -13.80 4.77 12.49
N GLU A 124 -13.24 4.40 13.63
CA GLU A 124 -12.29 5.25 14.34
C GLU A 124 -10.94 5.34 13.60
N GLY A 125 -10.34 6.52 13.61
CA GLY A 125 -8.98 6.76 13.13
C GLY A 125 -8.81 6.78 11.61
N LEU A 126 -9.90 6.89 10.85
CA LEU A 126 -9.82 7.10 9.40
C LEU A 126 -9.32 8.50 9.07
N THR A 127 -8.40 8.59 8.11
CA THR A 127 -7.93 9.82 7.51
C THR A 127 -8.22 9.76 6.02
N LEU A 128 -8.89 10.78 5.47
CA LEU A 128 -9.12 10.91 4.03
C LEU A 128 -7.77 11.08 3.33
N VAL A 129 -7.50 10.26 2.32
CA VAL A 129 -6.27 10.29 1.51
C VAL A 129 -6.50 10.70 0.07
N GLY A 130 -7.74 10.67 -0.41
CA GLY A 130 -8.09 11.11 -1.75
C GLY A 130 -9.50 10.74 -2.14
N THR A 131 -9.84 11.04 -3.39
CA THR A 131 -11.09 10.62 -4.03
C THR A 131 -10.75 10.04 -5.39
N ASP A 132 -11.13 8.79 -5.62
CA ASP A 132 -11.08 8.17 -6.94
C ASP A 132 -12.27 8.71 -7.75
N PRO A 133 -12.07 9.33 -8.92
CA PRO A 133 -13.17 9.90 -9.71
C PRO A 133 -14.14 8.85 -10.26
N ALA A 134 -13.80 7.56 -10.20
CA ALA A 134 -14.69 6.49 -10.64
C ALA A 134 -16.08 6.58 -9.98
N TYR A 135 -17.11 6.27 -10.76
CA TYR A 135 -18.50 6.15 -10.29
C TYR A 135 -19.03 7.38 -9.54
N GLY A 136 -18.63 8.57 -9.99
CA GLY A 136 -19.04 9.85 -9.39
C GLY A 136 -18.31 10.20 -8.09
N GLY A 137 -17.21 9.51 -7.78
CA GLY A 137 -16.36 9.79 -6.63
C GLY A 137 -16.45 8.71 -5.55
N VAL A 138 -15.38 7.92 -5.40
CA VAL A 138 -15.16 7.03 -4.26
C VAL A 138 -14.16 7.69 -3.31
N GLN A 139 -14.62 8.08 -2.14
CA GLN A 139 -13.74 8.69 -1.13
C GLN A 139 -12.85 7.61 -0.52
N GLN A 140 -11.54 7.84 -0.48
CA GLN A 140 -10.55 6.88 -0.02
C GLN A 140 -9.97 7.32 1.32
N TYR A 141 -9.99 6.41 2.29
CA TYR A 141 -9.48 6.64 3.64
C TYR A 141 -8.44 5.59 4.01
N THR A 142 -7.50 5.92 4.89
CA THR A 142 -6.59 4.96 5.54
C THR A 142 -6.58 5.16 7.05
N LYS A 143 -6.04 4.19 7.79
CA LYS A 143 -5.76 4.33 9.23
C LYS A 143 -4.29 4.69 9.44
N LYS A 144 -4.04 5.72 10.25
CA LYS A 144 -2.68 6.05 10.70
C LYS A 144 -2.23 5.05 11.76
N GLN A 145 -1.53 4.00 11.33
CA GLN A 145 -0.94 2.99 12.20
C GLN A 145 0.55 2.85 11.88
N ARG A 146 1.40 2.76 12.91
CA ARG A 146 2.86 2.58 12.75
C ARG A 146 3.23 1.25 12.06
N LYS A 147 2.42 0.22 12.25
CA LYS A 147 2.57 -1.11 11.61
C LYS A 147 1.21 -1.59 11.19
N LYS A 148 0.88 -1.45 9.90
CA LYS A 148 -0.39 -1.94 9.35
C LYS A 148 -0.29 -3.44 9.15
N ARG A 149 -1.40 -4.14 9.37
CA ARG A 149 -1.47 -5.58 9.23
C ARG A 149 -2.77 -6.01 8.56
N PHE A 150 -2.64 -7.00 7.69
CA PHE A 150 -3.77 -7.77 7.21
C PHE A 150 -3.75 -9.14 7.92
N GLY A 151 -4.55 -9.28 8.98
CA GLY A 151 -4.45 -10.44 9.86
C GLY A 151 -3.02 -10.63 10.39
N ARG A 152 -2.33 -11.68 9.94
CA ARG A 152 -0.93 -11.96 10.30
C ARG A 152 0.09 -11.27 9.38
N ALA A 153 -0.30 -10.88 8.17
CA ALA A 153 0.59 -10.29 7.18
C ALA A 153 0.92 -8.83 7.54
N SER A 154 2.19 -8.46 7.40
CA SER A 154 2.61 -7.06 7.36
C SER A 154 2.25 -6.46 6.00
N VAL A 155 1.74 -5.23 5.98
CA VAL A 155 1.28 -4.57 4.75
C VAL A 155 1.65 -3.09 4.78
N ASP A 156 1.81 -2.49 3.61
CA ASP A 156 2.19 -1.08 3.48
C ASP A 156 1.00 -0.14 3.71
N ASP A 157 -0.15 -0.53 3.15
CA ASP A 157 -1.37 0.25 3.29
C ASP A 157 -2.64 -0.60 3.24
N ILE A 158 -3.68 -0.05 3.87
CA ILE A 158 -5.06 -0.52 3.75
C ILE A 158 -5.92 0.70 3.46
N VAL A 159 -6.44 0.76 2.24
CA VAL A 159 -7.29 1.84 1.76
C VAL A 159 -8.74 1.38 1.77
N TYR A 160 -9.59 2.14 2.43
CA TYR A 160 -11.03 1.95 2.54
C TYR A 160 -11.72 2.94 1.59
N GLY A 161 -12.39 2.42 0.56
CA GLY A 161 -13.15 3.21 -0.39
C GLY A 161 -14.63 3.28 0.00
N PHE A 162 -15.17 4.49 0.06
CA PHE A 162 -16.57 4.77 0.38
C PHE A 162 -17.28 5.38 -0.80
N TRP A 163 -18.29 4.68 -1.32
CA TRP A 163 -19.14 5.16 -2.39
C TRP A 163 -20.50 5.57 -1.82
N GLN A 164 -20.94 6.79 -2.12
CA GLN A 164 -22.16 7.40 -1.56
C GLN A 164 -22.26 7.27 -0.03
N GLY A 165 -21.11 7.38 0.66
CA GLY A 165 -21.04 7.28 2.10
C GLY A 165 -21.16 5.86 2.66
N GLY A 166 -21.11 4.81 1.85
CA GLY A 166 -21.05 3.42 2.31
C GLY A 166 -19.72 2.75 1.96
N LEU A 167 -19.16 1.97 2.89
CA LEU A 167 -17.94 1.18 2.64
C LEU A 167 -18.15 0.24 1.46
N TYR A 168 -17.42 0.48 0.38
CA TYR A 168 -17.59 -0.14 -0.92
C TYR A 168 -16.41 -1.03 -1.29
N THR A 169 -15.18 -0.52 -1.15
CA THR A 169 -13.95 -1.24 -1.49
C THR A 169 -12.97 -1.23 -0.34
N ILE A 170 -12.13 -2.27 -0.29
CA ILE A 170 -10.97 -2.34 0.60
C ILE A 170 -9.80 -2.83 -0.25
N THR A 171 -8.70 -2.08 -0.24
CA THR A 171 -7.48 -2.45 -0.97
C THR A 171 -6.31 -2.50 -0.01
N VAL A 172 -5.62 -3.64 0.00
CA VAL A 172 -4.47 -3.92 0.87
C VAL A 172 -3.26 -4.02 -0.02
N TRP A 173 -2.18 -3.30 0.29
CA TRP A 173 -0.99 -3.18 -0.55
C TRP A 173 0.25 -3.76 0.11
N THR A 174 1.11 -4.36 -0.70
CA THR A 174 2.46 -4.83 -0.35
C THR A 174 3.44 -4.43 -1.46
N SER A 175 4.65 -4.04 -1.12
CA SER A 175 5.67 -3.46 -2.01
C SER A 175 6.84 -4.40 -2.28
N ASN A 176 6.72 -5.67 -1.87
CA ASN A 176 7.66 -6.73 -2.18
C ASN A 176 7.00 -8.11 -2.12
N PHE A 177 7.68 -9.11 -2.67
CA PHE A 177 7.17 -10.47 -2.80
C PHE A 177 7.04 -11.19 -1.45
N LEU A 178 7.93 -10.92 -0.48
CA LEU A 178 7.91 -11.61 0.81
C LEU A 178 6.66 -11.21 1.61
N ASP A 179 6.34 -9.91 1.67
CA ASP A 179 5.12 -9.41 2.29
C ASP A 179 3.87 -9.86 1.52
N PHE A 180 3.93 -9.88 0.18
CA PHE A 180 2.85 -10.44 -0.63
C PHE A 180 2.60 -11.92 -0.33
N ARG A 181 3.66 -12.73 -0.16
CA ARG A 181 3.53 -14.16 0.16
C ARG A 181 2.77 -14.35 1.47
N ASP A 182 3.06 -13.52 2.46
CA ASP A 182 2.38 -13.55 3.76
C ASP A 182 0.92 -13.06 3.62
N LEU A 183 0.67 -12.02 2.82
CA LEU A 183 -0.68 -11.57 2.48
C LEU A 183 -1.47 -12.67 1.76
N LYS A 184 -0.85 -13.39 0.81
CA LYS A 184 -1.45 -14.52 0.09
C LYS A 184 -1.82 -15.64 1.06
N ALA A 185 -0.90 -16.04 1.93
CA ALA A 185 -1.15 -17.06 2.93
C ALA A 185 -2.34 -16.69 3.84
N GLU A 186 -2.42 -15.44 4.28
CA GLU A 186 -3.52 -14.97 5.11
C GLU A 186 -4.85 -14.87 4.33
N ALA A 187 -4.82 -14.45 3.07
CA ALA A 187 -5.99 -14.45 2.19
C ALA A 187 -6.52 -15.87 2.00
N PHE A 188 -5.64 -16.84 1.72
CA PHE A 188 -6.02 -18.23 1.52
C PHE A 188 -6.59 -18.87 2.79
N ARG A 189 -5.98 -18.58 3.94
CA ARG A 189 -6.48 -19.03 5.24
C ARG A 189 -7.89 -18.51 5.52
N ARG A 190 -8.23 -17.31 5.05
CA ARG A 190 -9.53 -16.66 5.30
C ARG A 190 -10.59 -17.01 4.28
N PHE A 191 -10.23 -17.09 3.00
CA PHE A 191 -11.18 -17.13 1.90
C PHE A 191 -11.12 -18.41 1.08
N SER A 192 -10.27 -19.39 1.45
CA SER A 192 -9.81 -20.51 0.62
C SER A 192 -8.84 -20.08 -0.49
N GLN A 193 -8.33 -21.03 -1.29
CA GLN A 193 -7.29 -20.79 -2.31
C GLN A 193 -7.72 -19.83 -3.43
N GLY A 194 -9.03 -19.67 -3.65
CA GLY A 194 -9.56 -18.87 -4.74
C GLY A 194 -9.37 -19.53 -6.10
N LEU A 195 -10.02 -18.96 -7.11
CA LEU A 195 -9.91 -19.40 -8.50
C LEU A 195 -8.69 -18.74 -9.15
N ARG A 196 -7.82 -19.55 -9.76
CA ARG A 196 -6.69 -19.09 -10.54
C ARG A 196 -6.95 -19.38 -12.02
N ASN A 197 -7.07 -18.34 -12.84
CA ASN A 197 -7.42 -18.50 -14.26
C ASN A 197 -6.21 -18.82 -15.15
N ARG A 198 -5.00 -18.58 -14.66
CA ARG A 198 -3.74 -18.79 -15.37
C ARG A 198 -2.63 -19.16 -14.39
N GLU A 199 -1.85 -20.19 -14.71
CA GLU A 199 -0.79 -20.70 -13.83
C GLU A 199 0.46 -19.81 -13.80
N ASP A 200 0.67 -19.00 -14.83
CA ASP A 200 1.85 -18.13 -14.98
C ASP A 200 1.70 -16.77 -14.30
N VAL A 201 0.52 -16.46 -13.75
CA VAL A 201 0.25 -15.21 -13.04
C VAL A 201 -0.14 -15.50 -11.60
N GLU A 202 0.37 -14.70 -10.66
CA GLU A 202 -0.06 -14.74 -9.26
C GLU A 202 -1.35 -13.93 -9.13
N LYS A 203 -2.47 -14.47 -9.62
CA LYS A 203 -3.77 -13.80 -9.59
C LYS A 203 -4.89 -14.76 -9.22
N TYR A 204 -5.63 -14.43 -8.16
CA TYR A 204 -6.63 -15.28 -7.54
C TYR A 204 -7.92 -14.51 -7.31
N TYR A 205 -9.06 -15.19 -7.48
CA TYR A 205 -10.38 -14.58 -7.41
C TYR A 205 -11.30 -15.33 -6.44
N TRP A 206 -12.12 -14.57 -5.73
CA TRP A 206 -13.24 -15.10 -4.94
C TRP A 206 -14.49 -14.33 -5.31
N MET A 207 -15.56 -15.06 -5.62
CA MET A 207 -16.86 -14.50 -5.98
C MET A 207 -17.89 -15.06 -5.01
N ASP A 208 -17.98 -14.45 -3.84
CA ASP A 208 -18.87 -14.90 -2.78
C ASP A 208 -20.19 -14.11 -2.84
N LYS A 209 -21.20 -14.56 -2.10
CA LYS A 209 -22.51 -13.88 -2.08
C LYS A 209 -22.43 -12.41 -1.67
N GLY A 210 -21.54 -12.06 -0.72
CA GLY A 210 -21.43 -10.71 -0.18
C GLY A 210 -20.39 -9.81 -0.85
N ALA A 211 -19.31 -10.38 -1.38
CA ALA A 211 -18.17 -9.61 -1.88
C ALA A 211 -17.39 -10.34 -2.98
N ASP A 212 -16.88 -9.55 -3.92
CA ASP A 212 -15.85 -9.97 -4.86
C ASP A 212 -14.47 -9.67 -4.28
N ARG A 213 -13.50 -10.54 -4.54
CA ARG A 213 -12.12 -10.34 -4.10
C ARG A 213 -11.15 -10.75 -5.20
N MET A 214 -10.03 -10.04 -5.26
CA MET A 214 -8.94 -10.30 -6.18
C MET A 214 -7.61 -10.11 -5.45
N LEU A 215 -6.80 -11.14 -5.40
CA LEU A 215 -5.41 -11.08 -4.94
C LEU A 215 -4.53 -11.11 -6.19
N SER A 216 -3.58 -10.19 -6.30
CA SER A 216 -2.66 -10.13 -7.44
C SER A 216 -1.25 -9.75 -7.00
N TYR A 217 -0.25 -10.33 -7.65
CA TYR A 217 1.11 -9.84 -7.65
C TYR A 217 1.55 -9.44 -9.05
N ASP A 218 2.22 -8.32 -9.16
CA ASP A 218 2.88 -7.87 -10.38
C ASP A 218 4.40 -7.93 -10.18
N TYR A 219 5.03 -8.89 -10.87
CA TYR A 219 6.48 -9.08 -10.84
C TYR A 219 7.28 -7.94 -11.49
N TYR A 220 6.67 -7.14 -12.37
CA TYR A 220 7.36 -6.00 -12.99
C TYR A 220 7.51 -4.82 -12.03
N SER A 221 6.47 -4.54 -11.25
CA SER A 221 6.45 -3.45 -10.26
C SER A 221 6.79 -3.89 -8.83
N ASP A 222 7.07 -5.18 -8.63
CA ASP A 222 7.29 -5.82 -7.33
C ASP A 222 6.17 -5.51 -6.31
N THR A 223 4.94 -5.35 -6.81
CA THR A 223 3.80 -4.89 -6.01
C THR A 223 2.72 -5.95 -5.96
N GLY A 224 2.27 -6.23 -4.74
CA GLY A 224 1.14 -7.10 -4.46
C GLY A 224 -0.05 -6.34 -3.91
N PHE A 225 -1.24 -6.83 -4.17
CA PHE A 225 -2.43 -6.30 -3.53
C PHE A 225 -3.54 -7.33 -3.37
N LEU A 226 -4.33 -7.15 -2.32
CA LEU A 226 -5.64 -7.77 -2.16
C LEU A 226 -6.71 -6.68 -2.26
N TRP A 227 -7.54 -6.78 -3.28
CA TRP A 227 -8.70 -5.93 -3.50
C TRP A 227 -9.98 -6.67 -3.14
N MET A 228 -10.89 -5.99 -2.46
CA MET A 228 -12.20 -6.51 -2.06
C MET A 228 -13.27 -5.47 -2.36
N ARG A 229 -14.46 -5.92 -2.79
CA ARG A 229 -15.58 -5.05 -3.17
C ARG A 229 -16.91 -5.63 -2.71
N SER A 230 -17.78 -4.79 -2.15
CA SER A 230 -19.17 -5.13 -1.85
C SER A 230 -19.98 -5.38 -3.13
N ARG A 231 -20.59 -6.56 -3.26
CA ARG A 231 -21.46 -6.88 -4.41
C ARG A 231 -22.76 -6.08 -4.40
N ALA A 232 -23.35 -5.88 -3.22
CA ALA A 232 -24.62 -5.14 -3.09
C ALA A 232 -24.48 -3.68 -3.56
N LEU A 233 -23.36 -3.03 -3.21
CA LEU A 233 -23.05 -1.69 -3.68
C LEU A 233 -22.62 -1.69 -5.15
N ASP A 234 -21.87 -2.70 -5.61
CA ASP A 234 -21.50 -2.81 -7.03
C ASP A 234 -22.72 -2.92 -7.95
N ILE A 235 -23.78 -3.61 -7.53
CA ILE A 235 -25.05 -3.65 -8.27
C ILE A 235 -25.66 -2.25 -8.40
N GLN A 236 -25.66 -1.46 -7.32
CA GLN A 236 -26.17 -0.08 -7.35
C GLN A 236 -25.28 0.84 -8.21
N VAL A 237 -23.97 0.67 -8.12
CA VAL A 237 -22.99 1.37 -8.96
C VAL A 237 -23.27 1.10 -10.43
N LYS A 238 -23.39 -0.16 -10.84
CA LYS A 238 -23.68 -0.56 -12.23
C LYS A 238 -25.04 -0.09 -12.72
N ALA A 239 -26.05 -0.07 -11.85
CA ALA A 239 -27.36 0.46 -12.21
C ALA A 239 -27.31 1.98 -12.49
N ARG A 240 -26.40 2.71 -11.84
CA ARG A 240 -26.26 4.17 -11.98
C ARG A 240 -25.24 4.59 -13.05
N TYR A 241 -24.20 3.79 -13.23
CA TYR A 241 -23.10 4.01 -14.17
C TYR A 241 -22.95 2.76 -15.05
N PRO A 242 -23.90 2.52 -15.99
CA PRO A 242 -23.77 1.43 -16.95
C PRO A 242 -22.56 1.68 -17.87
N GLU A 243 -21.92 0.59 -18.30
CA GLU A 243 -20.81 0.62 -19.27
C GLU A 243 -21.26 1.12 -20.66
#